data_AF-A0A1C6SNH3-F1
#
_entry.id   AF-A0A1C6SNH3-F1
#
_cell.length_a   1.000
_cell.length_b   1.000
_cell.length_c   1.000
_cell.angle_alpha   90.00
_cell.angle_beta   90.00
_cell.angle_gamma   90.00
#
_symmetry.space_group_name_H-M   'P 1'
#
loop_
_entity.id
_entity.type
_entity.pdbx_description
1 polymer ?
#
loop_
_entity_poly.entity_id
_entity_poly.type
_entity_poly.pdbx_seq_one_letter_code
_entity_poly.pdbx_strand_id
1 'polypeptide(L)'
;MPLVAAAVCPHPPLLVPEVAGAAAAELDDLRAACDSALTRLLAAQPDDLLLVGAGPETTAFSAADHGSLRPYGVDRAVRLWKTTCAGSERLPLSLTIGAWLVGRTGTELPRLARSVAADAPPSQCAALGADLVHRAERRTALLVLGDGSACRGEKSPGYADPRAEAYDDGVARALADADADALLGLDEVVSAQLKAAGRAPWQVLAGAVRAVGGDWRGELLHHTAPYGVAYLVACWEPA
;
A
#
# COMPACT_ATOMS: atom_id res chain seq x y z
N MET A 1 20.74 9.59 -3.42
CA MET A 1 19.83 8.72 -2.67
C MET A 1 18.44 8.89 -3.26
N PRO A 2 17.96 7.89 -4.02
CA PRO A 2 16.73 8.06 -4.80
C PRO A 2 15.47 7.88 -3.96
N LEU A 3 15.42 6.98 -2.96
CA LEU A 3 14.27 6.88 -2.07
C LEU A 3 14.35 7.94 -0.96
N VAL A 4 13.35 8.82 -0.86
CA VAL A 4 13.36 9.95 0.09
C VAL A 4 12.39 9.81 1.25
N ALA A 5 11.33 9.03 1.08
CA ALA A 5 10.34 8.69 2.08
C ALA A 5 9.49 7.50 1.60
N ALA A 6 8.83 6.82 2.52
CA ALA A 6 7.82 5.83 2.20
C ALA A 6 6.58 5.98 3.09
N ALA A 7 5.42 5.57 2.60
CA ALA A 7 4.23 5.38 3.42
C ALA A 7 3.52 4.09 3.08
N VAL A 8 2.83 3.55 4.08
CA VAL A 8 1.91 2.43 3.94
C VAL A 8 0.49 2.96 4.10
N CYS A 9 -0.38 2.62 3.16
CA CYS A 9 -1.82 2.85 3.26
C CYS A 9 -2.58 1.55 2.95
N PRO A 10 -3.76 1.33 3.54
CA PRO A 10 -4.61 0.23 3.16
C PRO A 10 -5.33 0.54 1.83
N HIS A 11 -5.97 -0.47 1.26
CA HIS A 11 -6.67 -0.37 -0.01
C HIS A 11 -8.07 -1.02 -0.05
N PRO A 12 -8.87 -1.04 1.04
CA PRO A 12 -10.24 -1.47 0.91
C PRO A 12 -10.99 -0.48 0.01
N PRO A 13 -11.85 -0.95 -0.91
CA PRO A 13 -12.61 -0.08 -1.80
C PRO A 13 -13.52 0.88 -1.02
N LEU A 14 -13.88 0.53 0.22
CA LEU A 14 -14.65 1.36 1.16
C LEU A 14 -13.94 2.67 1.55
N LEU A 15 -12.63 2.82 1.32
CA LEU A 15 -11.98 4.11 1.45
C LEU A 15 -12.65 5.18 0.57
N VAL A 16 -13.23 4.79 -0.56
CA VAL A 16 -13.94 5.68 -1.47
C VAL A 16 -15.36 5.91 -0.95
N PRO A 17 -15.74 7.14 -0.54
CA PRO A 17 -17.04 7.41 0.07
C PRO A 17 -18.23 6.97 -0.78
N GLU A 18 -18.12 7.08 -2.10
CA GLU A 18 -19.16 6.63 -3.03
C GLU A 18 -19.40 5.12 -2.99
N VAL A 19 -18.38 4.33 -2.64
CA VAL A 19 -18.51 2.87 -2.45
C VAL A 19 -19.08 2.56 -1.06
N ALA A 20 -18.64 3.28 -0.03
CA ALA A 20 -19.12 3.06 1.34
C ALA A 20 -20.56 3.57 1.60
N GLY A 21 -21.05 4.51 0.79
CA GLY A 21 -22.41 5.04 0.90
C GLY A 21 -22.67 5.66 2.28
N ALA A 22 -23.76 5.24 2.93
CA ALA A 22 -24.14 5.76 4.24
C ALA A 22 -23.12 5.45 5.36
N ALA A 23 -22.31 4.40 5.21
CA ALA A 23 -21.27 4.04 6.17
C ALA A 23 -19.96 4.81 5.95
N ALA A 24 -19.88 5.73 4.98
CA ALA A 24 -18.65 6.43 4.66
C ALA A 24 -17.98 7.03 5.90
N ALA A 25 -18.73 7.71 6.76
CA ALA A 25 -18.20 8.38 7.95
C ALA A 25 -17.46 7.44 8.94
N GLU A 26 -17.76 6.13 8.93
CA GLU A 26 -17.05 5.15 9.77
C GLU A 26 -15.56 5.04 9.44
N LEU A 27 -15.15 5.48 8.24
CA LEU A 27 -13.77 5.45 7.77
C LEU A 27 -13.14 6.85 7.65
N ASP A 28 -13.74 7.89 8.27
CA ASP A 28 -13.18 9.25 8.24
C ASP A 28 -11.80 9.32 8.89
N ASP A 29 -11.63 8.71 10.07
CA ASP A 29 -10.33 8.67 10.76
C ASP A 29 -9.27 7.94 9.93
N LEU A 30 -9.65 6.83 9.28
CA LEU A 30 -8.75 6.09 8.41
C LEU A 30 -8.32 6.92 7.20
N ARG A 31 -9.27 7.61 6.54
CA ARG A 31 -8.95 8.51 5.43
C ARG A 31 -8.06 9.66 5.88
N ALA A 32 -8.32 10.26 7.04
CA ALA A 32 -7.52 11.34 7.60
C ALA A 32 -6.08 10.88 7.89
N ALA A 33 -5.90 9.65 8.37
CA ALA A 33 -4.58 9.05 8.53
C ALA A 33 -3.86 8.87 7.17
N CYS A 34 -4.55 8.35 6.15
CA CYS A 34 -3.99 8.24 4.79
C CYS A 34 -3.59 9.61 4.21
N ASP A 35 -4.43 10.63 4.39
CA ASP A 35 -4.15 12.00 3.93
C ASP A 35 -2.93 12.59 4.68
N SER A 36 -2.80 12.30 5.98
CA SER A 36 -1.62 12.68 6.78
C SER A 36 -0.36 11.99 6.28
N ALA A 37 -0.44 10.70 5.95
CA ALA A 37 0.70 9.95 5.42
C ALA A 37 1.18 10.47 4.06
N LEU A 38 0.24 10.79 3.15
CA LEU A 38 0.55 11.41 1.87
C LEU A 38 1.11 12.82 2.02
N THR A 39 0.62 13.60 2.99
CA THR A 39 1.16 14.92 3.30
C THR A 39 2.63 14.82 3.70
N ARG A 40 3.00 13.85 4.55
CA ARG A 40 4.39 13.61 4.94
C ARG A 40 5.26 13.14 3.77
N LEU A 41 4.76 12.22 2.95
CA LEU A 41 5.45 11.80 1.72
C LEU A 41 5.78 12.99 0.80
N LEU A 42 4.84 13.91 0.61
CA LEU A 42 5.04 15.09 -0.23
C LEU A 42 5.96 16.12 0.42
N ALA A 43 5.98 16.21 1.76
CA ALA A 43 6.87 17.10 2.50
C ALA A 43 8.35 16.72 2.34
N ALA A 44 8.66 15.45 2.02
CA ALA A 44 10.00 15.01 1.66
C ALA A 44 10.49 15.52 0.28
N GLN A 45 9.68 16.31 -0.42
CA GLN A 45 9.96 16.89 -1.74
C GLN A 45 10.46 15.84 -2.75
N PRO A 46 9.66 14.80 -3.04
CA PRO A 46 9.97 13.87 -4.10
C PRO A 46 9.75 14.50 -5.48
N ASP A 47 10.54 14.03 -6.44
CA ASP A 47 10.42 14.27 -7.87
C ASP A 47 9.31 13.44 -8.54
N ASP A 48 8.97 12.29 -7.95
CA ASP A 48 7.88 11.40 -8.35
C ASP A 48 7.41 10.47 -7.21
N LEU A 49 6.22 9.89 -7.42
CA LEU A 49 5.63 8.89 -6.53
C LEU A 49 5.64 7.53 -7.22
N LEU A 50 6.13 6.51 -6.53
CA LEU A 50 6.04 5.11 -6.94
C LEU A 50 5.01 4.39 -6.07
N LEU A 51 3.94 3.90 -6.69
CA LEU A 51 2.92 3.10 -6.03
C LEU A 51 3.27 1.62 -6.16
N VAL A 52 3.25 0.90 -5.04
CA VAL A 52 3.47 -0.56 -4.98
C VAL A 52 2.29 -1.21 -4.28
N GLY A 53 1.69 -2.22 -4.90
CA GLY A 53 0.58 -2.95 -4.30
C GLY A 53 0.49 -4.39 -4.80
N ALA A 54 -0.30 -5.23 -4.14
CA ALA A 54 -0.50 -6.60 -4.59
C ALA A 54 -1.36 -6.64 -5.86
N GLY A 55 -1.06 -7.55 -6.77
CA GLY A 55 -1.83 -7.79 -7.99
C GLY A 55 -1.82 -9.27 -8.40
N PRO A 56 -2.50 -9.63 -9.49
CA PRO A 56 -2.50 -11.00 -10.00
C PRO A 56 -1.11 -11.42 -10.52
N GLU A 57 -0.28 -10.47 -10.92
CA GLU A 57 1.08 -10.71 -11.41
C GLU A 57 2.00 -9.57 -10.99
N THR A 58 3.31 -9.84 -10.99
CA THR A 58 4.34 -8.81 -10.81
C THR A 58 4.54 -8.08 -12.13
N THR A 59 4.11 -6.82 -12.22
CA THR A 59 4.19 -6.07 -13.49
C THR A 59 4.30 -4.56 -13.30
N ALA A 60 4.63 -3.87 -14.39
CA ALA A 60 4.78 -2.44 -14.49
C ALA A 60 3.62 -1.81 -15.26
N PHE A 61 3.12 -0.67 -14.76
CA PHE A 61 2.04 0.06 -15.40
C PHE A 61 2.53 1.35 -16.06
N SER A 62 1.85 1.72 -17.14
CA SER A 62 2.02 2.99 -17.82
C SER A 62 1.32 4.10 -17.03
N ALA A 63 1.86 5.32 -17.06
CA ALA A 63 1.25 6.50 -16.47
C ALA A 63 -0.18 6.80 -16.99
N ALA A 64 -0.54 6.27 -18.18
CA ALA A 64 -1.86 6.42 -18.77
C ALA A 64 -2.86 5.34 -18.30
N ASP A 65 -2.38 4.23 -17.70
CA ASP A 65 -3.25 3.14 -17.25
C ASP A 65 -4.18 3.61 -16.12
N HIS A 66 -5.31 2.94 -16.00
CA HIS A 66 -6.33 3.23 -15.01
C HIS A 66 -6.91 1.95 -14.42
N GLY A 67 -7.59 2.10 -13.29
CA GLY A 67 -8.43 1.08 -12.69
C GLY A 67 -9.87 1.56 -12.61
N SER A 68 -10.73 0.72 -12.03
CA SER A 68 -12.16 0.98 -11.98
C SER A 68 -12.78 0.45 -10.70
N LEU A 69 -13.76 1.20 -10.18
CA LEU A 69 -14.56 0.79 -9.03
C LEU A 69 -15.88 0.13 -9.43
N ARG A 70 -16.10 -0.13 -10.73
CA ARG A 70 -17.31 -0.82 -11.23
C ARG A 70 -17.59 -2.16 -10.55
N PRO A 71 -16.58 -3.02 -10.26
CA PRO A 71 -16.82 -4.27 -9.54
C PRO A 71 -17.39 -4.08 -8.12
N TYR A 72 -17.29 -2.86 -7.58
CA TYR A 72 -17.77 -2.46 -6.26
C TYR A 72 -19.02 -1.58 -6.33
N GLY A 73 -19.71 -1.55 -7.48
CA GLY A 73 -20.99 -0.87 -7.65
C GLY A 73 -20.92 0.61 -8.01
N VAL A 74 -19.73 1.17 -8.25
CA VAL A 74 -19.54 2.59 -8.61
C VAL A 74 -18.94 2.69 -10.00
N ASP A 75 -19.64 3.32 -10.96
CA ASP A 75 -19.10 3.59 -12.30
C ASP A 75 -18.09 4.74 -12.30
N ARG A 76 -16.91 4.47 -11.75
CA ARG A 76 -15.81 5.42 -11.63
C ARG A 76 -14.51 4.78 -12.07
N ALA A 77 -13.93 5.34 -13.13
CA ALA A 77 -12.54 5.10 -13.50
C ALA A 77 -11.60 5.95 -12.62
N VAL A 78 -10.50 5.36 -12.18
CA VAL A 78 -9.42 6.04 -11.44
C VAL A 78 -8.14 5.92 -12.22
N ARG A 79 -7.66 7.05 -12.74
CA ARG A 79 -6.43 7.12 -13.53
C ARG A 79 -5.21 7.08 -12.63
N LEU A 80 -4.14 6.42 -13.07
CA LEU A 80 -2.86 6.50 -12.38
C LEU A 80 -2.36 7.95 -12.35
N TRP A 81 -2.15 8.57 -13.52
CA TRP A 81 -1.69 9.96 -13.63
C TRP A 81 -2.18 10.68 -14.89
N LYS A 82 -1.64 10.36 -16.07
CA LYS A 82 -1.90 11.11 -17.30
C LYS A 82 -3.23 10.74 -17.93
N THR A 83 -3.87 11.72 -18.57
CA THR A 83 -5.22 11.60 -19.14
C THR A 83 -5.27 11.17 -20.61
N THR A 84 -4.14 10.75 -21.20
CA THR A 84 -4.10 10.40 -22.64
C THR A 84 -4.96 9.17 -22.95
N CYS A 85 -5.54 9.12 -24.15
CA CYS A 85 -6.44 8.05 -24.60
C CYS A 85 -5.76 6.69 -24.89
N ALA A 86 -4.48 6.53 -24.54
CA ALA A 86 -3.69 5.34 -24.85
C ALA A 86 -3.55 4.35 -23.68
N GLY A 87 -4.20 4.64 -22.53
CA GLY A 87 -4.15 3.78 -21.35
C GLY A 87 -5.21 2.69 -21.35
N SER A 88 -4.90 1.57 -20.70
CA SER A 88 -5.83 0.43 -20.54
C SER A 88 -6.35 0.32 -19.11
N GLU A 89 -7.56 -0.21 -18.95
CA GLU A 89 -8.15 -0.54 -17.63
C GLU A 89 -7.44 -1.80 -17.09
N ARG A 90 -6.34 -1.63 -16.36
CA ARG A 90 -5.45 -2.72 -15.92
C ARG A 90 -5.01 -2.65 -14.47
N LEU A 91 -5.19 -1.51 -13.79
CA LEU A 91 -4.71 -1.40 -12.41
C LEU A 91 -5.48 -2.37 -11.50
N PRO A 92 -4.78 -3.19 -10.68
CA PRO A 92 -5.42 -3.95 -9.62
C PRO A 92 -6.04 -2.99 -8.59
N LEU A 93 -6.92 -3.51 -7.73
CA LEU A 93 -7.60 -2.69 -6.71
C LEU A 93 -6.61 -1.91 -5.85
N SER A 94 -5.51 -2.54 -5.40
CA SER A 94 -4.47 -1.90 -4.60
C SER A 94 -3.96 -0.59 -5.22
N LEU A 95 -3.54 -0.64 -6.49
CA LEU A 95 -3.03 0.51 -7.22
C LEU A 95 -4.14 1.49 -7.62
N THR A 96 -5.36 1.00 -7.83
CA THR A 96 -6.54 1.85 -8.08
C THR A 96 -6.84 2.74 -6.88
N ILE A 97 -6.85 2.18 -5.67
CA ILE A 97 -7.07 2.93 -4.43
C ILE A 97 -5.88 3.82 -4.10
N GLY A 98 -4.64 3.34 -4.30
CA GLY A 98 -3.46 4.20 -4.19
C GLY A 98 -3.52 5.42 -5.10
N ALA A 99 -3.93 5.25 -6.36
CA ALA A 99 -4.11 6.37 -7.30
C ALA A 99 -5.25 7.32 -6.88
N TRP A 100 -6.34 6.77 -6.33
CA TRP A 100 -7.43 7.58 -5.76
C TRP A 100 -6.94 8.41 -4.56
N LEU A 101 -6.19 7.80 -3.64
CA LEU A 101 -5.61 8.46 -2.47
C LEU A 101 -4.69 9.61 -2.89
N VAL A 102 -3.74 9.34 -3.79
CA VAL A 102 -2.84 10.39 -4.32
C VAL A 102 -3.64 11.49 -5.03
N GLY A 103 -4.70 11.15 -5.77
CA GLY A 103 -5.57 12.11 -6.43
C GLY A 103 -6.22 13.12 -5.48
N ARG A 104 -6.49 12.75 -4.22
CA ARG A 104 -7.06 13.64 -3.20
C ARG A 104 -6.11 14.77 -2.78
N THR A 105 -4.81 14.56 -2.93
CA THR A 105 -3.79 15.55 -2.53
C THR A 105 -3.70 16.73 -3.50
N GLY A 106 -4.23 16.60 -4.72
CA GLY A 106 -4.06 17.59 -5.78
C GLY A 106 -2.64 17.69 -6.33
N THR A 107 -1.73 16.75 -5.99
CA THR A 107 -0.36 16.77 -6.51
C THR A 107 -0.30 16.45 -8.01
N GLU A 108 0.50 17.24 -8.72
CA GLU A 108 0.83 17.06 -10.14
C GLU A 108 2.11 16.25 -10.36
N LEU A 109 2.74 15.75 -9.28
CA LEU A 109 3.95 14.94 -9.39
C LEU A 109 3.70 13.71 -10.27
N PRO A 110 4.69 13.30 -11.09
CA PRO A 110 4.64 12.05 -11.83
C PRO A 110 4.35 10.86 -10.91
N ARG A 111 3.49 9.96 -11.38
CA ARG A 111 3.12 8.74 -10.65
C ARG A 111 3.45 7.52 -11.49
N LEU A 112 4.18 6.61 -10.87
CA LEU A 112 4.56 5.31 -11.41
C LEU A 112 3.84 4.24 -10.59
N ALA A 113 3.58 3.07 -11.17
CA ALA A 113 2.98 1.98 -10.42
C ALA A 113 3.59 0.62 -10.78
N ARG A 114 3.70 -0.23 -9.77
CA ARG A 114 4.21 -1.61 -9.85
C ARG A 114 3.30 -2.49 -9.02
N SER A 115 2.85 -3.60 -9.59
CA SER A 115 2.25 -4.67 -8.80
C SER A 115 3.31 -5.71 -8.48
N VAL A 116 3.12 -6.38 -7.35
CA VAL A 116 3.80 -7.63 -6.99
C VAL A 116 2.74 -8.72 -6.89
N ALA A 117 3.01 -9.91 -7.43
CA ALA A 117 2.10 -11.03 -7.32
C ALA A 117 1.81 -11.33 -5.83
N ALA A 118 0.54 -11.54 -5.49
CA ALA A 118 0.13 -11.74 -4.09
C ALA A 118 0.80 -12.95 -3.42
N ASP A 119 1.20 -13.95 -4.21
CA ASP A 119 1.88 -15.19 -3.84
C ASP A 119 3.39 -15.17 -4.16
N ALA A 120 3.96 -14.02 -4.54
CA ALA A 120 5.40 -13.93 -4.83
C ALA A 120 6.22 -14.38 -3.61
N PRO A 121 7.27 -15.20 -3.77
CA PRO A 121 8.15 -15.59 -2.67
C PRO A 121 8.81 -14.38 -2.00
N PRO A 122 9.06 -14.41 -0.67
CA PRO A 122 9.66 -13.27 0.05
C PRO A 122 10.96 -12.74 -0.56
N SER A 123 11.81 -13.64 -1.07
CA SER A 123 13.07 -13.26 -1.72
C SER A 123 12.84 -12.47 -3.02
N GLN A 124 11.78 -12.78 -3.78
CA GLN A 124 11.43 -12.05 -4.99
C GLN A 124 10.83 -10.68 -4.65
N CYS A 125 10.01 -10.58 -3.60
CA CYS A 125 9.51 -9.30 -3.11
C CYS A 125 10.67 -8.39 -2.70
N ALA A 126 11.60 -8.91 -1.91
CA ALA A 126 12.78 -8.16 -1.45
C ALA A 126 13.66 -7.70 -2.63
N ALA A 127 13.92 -8.59 -3.59
CA ALA A 127 14.70 -8.29 -4.79
C ALA A 127 14.02 -7.22 -5.65
N LEU A 128 12.69 -7.28 -5.81
CA LEU A 128 11.94 -6.25 -6.52
C LEU A 128 12.08 -4.89 -5.83
N GLY A 129 11.99 -4.83 -4.50
CA GLY A 129 12.21 -3.61 -3.72
C GLY A 129 13.58 -3.00 -3.98
N ALA A 130 14.62 -3.83 -3.89
CA ALA A 130 15.98 -3.41 -4.21
C ALA A 130 16.10 -2.89 -5.65
N ASP A 131 15.58 -3.62 -6.63
CA ASP A 131 15.67 -3.23 -8.05
C ASP A 131 14.98 -1.88 -8.34
N LEU A 132 13.85 -1.60 -7.68
CA LEU A 132 13.10 -0.36 -7.88
C LEU A 132 13.92 0.86 -7.45
N VAL A 133 14.62 0.79 -6.31
CA VAL A 133 15.44 1.91 -5.82
C VAL A 133 16.77 2.02 -6.53
N HIS A 134 17.39 0.92 -6.97
CA HIS A 134 18.64 0.97 -7.74
C HIS A 134 18.46 1.57 -9.13
N ARG A 135 17.28 1.37 -9.74
CA ARG A 135 16.93 1.92 -11.06
C ARG A 135 16.39 3.35 -11.00
N ALA A 136 16.07 3.85 -9.81
CA ALA A 136 15.52 5.17 -9.65
C ALA A 136 16.62 6.23 -9.85
N GLU A 137 16.43 7.08 -10.87
CA GLU A 137 17.34 8.18 -11.20
C GLU A 137 16.93 9.50 -10.51
N ARG A 138 15.73 9.54 -9.92
CA ARG A 138 15.09 10.73 -9.35
C ARG A 138 14.82 10.53 -7.86
N ARG A 139 14.45 11.60 -7.15
CA ARG A 139 13.99 11.54 -5.77
C ARG A 139 12.58 10.93 -5.71
N THR A 140 12.48 9.63 -5.54
CA THR A 140 11.20 8.92 -5.48
C THR A 140 10.72 8.79 -4.05
N ALA A 141 9.43 9.04 -3.82
CA ALA A 141 8.73 8.60 -2.62
C ALA A 141 7.88 7.36 -2.92
N LEU A 142 7.85 6.42 -1.99
CA LEU A 142 7.18 5.12 -2.16
C LEU A 142 5.85 5.09 -1.41
N LEU A 143 4.74 4.85 -2.11
CA LEU A 143 3.45 4.56 -1.50
C LEU A 143 3.17 3.06 -1.63
N VAL A 144 3.11 2.36 -0.51
CA VAL A 144 2.87 0.90 -0.46
C VAL A 144 1.44 0.62 0.00
N LEU A 145 0.73 -0.18 -0.78
CA LEU A 145 -0.70 -0.45 -0.61
C LEU A 145 -0.88 -1.89 -0.13
N GLY A 146 -1.41 -2.04 1.09
CA GLY A 146 -1.54 -3.35 1.72
C GLY A 146 -2.45 -3.32 2.94
N ASP A 147 -3.32 -4.34 3.03
CA ASP A 147 -4.17 -4.57 4.20
C ASP A 147 -3.55 -5.67 5.07
N GLY A 148 -3.82 -5.62 6.38
CA GLY A 148 -3.53 -6.72 7.29
C GLY A 148 -4.45 -7.91 7.09
N SER A 149 -4.54 -8.76 8.09
CA SER A 149 -5.37 -9.95 8.04
C SER A 149 -6.84 -9.58 7.79
N ALA A 150 -7.54 -10.43 7.03
CA ALA A 150 -8.99 -10.32 6.82
C ALA A 150 -9.75 -11.37 7.64
N CYS A 151 -9.18 -11.79 8.77
CA CYS A 151 -9.66 -12.89 9.62
C CYS A 151 -9.96 -12.44 11.07
N ARG A 152 -10.17 -11.13 11.31
CA ARG A 152 -10.43 -10.59 12.65
C ARG A 152 -11.91 -10.71 13.05
N GLY A 153 -12.23 -11.81 13.73
CA GLY A 153 -13.56 -12.07 14.29
C GLY A 153 -14.57 -12.65 13.29
N GLU A 154 -15.77 -12.98 13.78
CA GLU A 154 -16.78 -13.74 13.03
C GLU A 154 -17.35 -13.01 11.81
N LYS A 155 -17.34 -11.66 11.83
CA LYS A 155 -17.82 -10.83 10.72
C LYS A 155 -16.77 -10.61 9.62
N SER A 156 -15.59 -11.19 9.77
CA SER A 156 -14.49 -11.01 8.83
C SER A 156 -14.72 -11.78 7.51
N PRO A 157 -14.26 -11.26 6.36
CA PRO A 157 -14.36 -11.97 5.07
C PRO A 157 -13.59 -13.30 5.03
N GLY A 158 -12.63 -13.49 5.93
CA GLY A 158 -11.76 -14.64 6.04
C GLY A 158 -12.21 -15.72 7.02
N TYR A 159 -13.32 -15.50 7.73
CA TYR A 159 -13.66 -16.19 8.98
C TYR A 159 -12.64 -15.93 10.10
N ALA A 160 -13.10 -16.07 11.34
CA ALA A 160 -12.27 -15.83 12.50
C ALA A 160 -11.09 -16.81 12.55
N ASP A 161 -9.87 -16.29 12.63
CA ASP A 161 -8.66 -17.07 12.93
C ASP A 161 -8.00 -16.48 14.19
N PRO A 162 -7.73 -17.28 15.24
CA PRO A 162 -7.15 -16.77 16.48
C PRO A 162 -5.73 -16.18 16.31
N ARG A 163 -5.05 -16.46 15.19
CA ARG A 163 -3.71 -15.92 14.90
C ARG A 163 -3.76 -14.51 14.33
N ALA A 164 -4.92 -14.07 13.83
CA ALA A 164 -5.09 -12.82 13.10
C ALA A 164 -4.64 -11.59 13.89
N GLU A 165 -5.06 -11.49 15.16
CA GLU A 165 -4.74 -10.36 16.03
C GLU A 165 -3.24 -10.23 16.29
N ALA A 166 -2.59 -11.30 16.75
CA ALA A 166 -1.16 -11.28 17.03
C ALA A 166 -0.32 -11.05 15.76
N TYR A 167 -0.77 -11.54 14.61
CA TYR A 167 -0.14 -11.28 13.32
C TYR A 167 -0.19 -9.78 12.97
N ASP A 168 -1.37 -9.17 13.05
CA ASP A 168 -1.55 -7.75 12.73
C ASP A 168 -0.82 -6.83 13.71
N ASP A 169 -0.80 -7.16 15.01
CA ASP A 169 -0.03 -6.42 16.01
C ASP A 169 1.48 -6.49 15.73
N GLY A 170 1.98 -7.63 15.26
CA GLY A 170 3.36 -7.80 14.81
C GLY A 170 3.69 -6.90 13.62
N VAL A 171 2.81 -6.85 12.62
CA VAL A 171 2.95 -5.95 11.46
C VAL A 171 2.90 -4.49 11.90
N ALA A 172 1.94 -4.12 12.76
CA ALA A 172 1.79 -2.77 13.27
C ALA A 172 3.07 -2.29 13.97
N ARG A 173 3.67 -3.15 14.81
CA ARG A 173 4.95 -2.86 15.45
C ARG A 173 6.09 -2.72 14.45
N ALA A 174 6.19 -3.64 13.48
CA ALA A 174 7.23 -3.55 12.47
C ALA A 174 7.13 -2.26 11.64
N LEU A 175 5.92 -1.82 11.31
CA LEU A 175 5.68 -0.55 10.64
C LEU A 175 5.98 0.66 11.52
N ALA A 176 5.67 0.60 12.82
CA ALA A 176 5.99 1.66 13.77
C ALA A 176 7.50 1.84 13.98
N ASP A 177 8.24 0.73 14.04
CA ASP A 177 9.67 0.71 14.36
C ASP A 177 10.58 0.77 13.11
N ALA A 178 9.98 0.86 11.90
CA ALA A 178 10.68 0.69 10.61
C ALA A 178 11.50 -0.61 10.51
N ASP A 179 10.99 -1.70 11.10
CA ASP A 179 11.64 -3.00 11.17
C ASP A 179 11.49 -3.77 9.84
N ALA A 180 12.40 -3.49 8.91
CA ALA A 180 12.47 -4.19 7.63
C ALA A 180 12.69 -5.71 7.79
N ASP A 181 13.37 -6.14 8.84
CA ASP A 181 13.69 -7.54 9.08
C ASP A 181 12.43 -8.33 9.46
N ALA A 182 11.59 -7.77 10.34
CA ALA A 182 10.30 -8.32 10.70
C ALA A 182 9.36 -8.41 9.49
N LEU A 183 9.28 -7.37 8.65
CA LEU A 183 8.47 -7.40 7.43
C LEU A 183 8.95 -8.47 6.43
N LEU A 184 10.27 -8.63 6.27
CA LEU A 184 10.86 -9.68 5.44
C LEU A 184 10.63 -11.08 6.01
N GLY A 185 10.47 -11.20 7.33
CA GLY A 185 10.17 -12.43 8.03
C GLY A 185 8.70 -12.85 8.00
N LEU A 186 7.78 -12.07 7.40
CA LEU A 186 6.37 -12.46 7.28
C LEU A 186 6.22 -13.75 6.48
N ASP A 187 5.72 -14.78 7.14
CA ASP A 187 5.57 -16.12 6.58
C ASP A 187 4.50 -16.16 5.48
N GLU A 188 4.85 -16.71 4.33
CA GLU A 188 3.99 -16.78 3.15
C GLU A 188 2.70 -17.57 3.42
N VAL A 189 2.81 -18.72 4.07
CA VAL A 189 1.69 -19.63 4.29
C VAL A 189 0.72 -19.04 5.32
N VAL A 190 1.23 -18.52 6.43
CA VAL A 190 0.40 -17.87 7.45
C VAL A 190 -0.27 -16.63 6.88
N SER A 191 0.46 -15.80 6.13
CA SER A 191 -0.10 -14.60 5.49
C SER A 191 -1.25 -14.96 4.54
N ALA A 192 -1.08 -16.01 3.74
CA ALA A 192 -2.10 -16.47 2.81
C ALA A 192 -3.34 -17.03 3.55
N GLN A 193 -3.13 -17.80 4.61
CA GLN A 193 -4.22 -18.33 5.45
C GLN A 193 -5.02 -17.21 6.13
N LEU A 194 -4.33 -16.15 6.58
CA LEU A 194 -4.93 -14.96 7.20
C LEU A 194 -5.44 -13.94 6.17
N LYS A 195 -5.28 -14.21 4.87
CA LYS A 195 -5.64 -13.33 3.76
C LYS A 195 -5.02 -11.92 3.87
N ALA A 196 -3.79 -11.83 4.38
CA ALA A 196 -3.07 -10.57 4.56
C ALA A 196 -2.54 -10.03 3.22
N ALA A 197 -3.30 -9.13 2.61
CA ALA A 197 -3.00 -8.60 1.27
C ALA A 197 -1.71 -7.75 1.22
N GLY A 198 -1.27 -7.21 2.35
CA GLY A 198 -0.09 -6.36 2.46
C GLY A 198 1.25 -7.09 2.49
N ARG A 199 1.29 -8.40 2.74
CA ARG A 199 2.57 -9.14 2.92
C ARG A 199 3.57 -8.87 1.79
N ALA A 200 3.19 -9.12 0.53
CA ALA A 200 4.11 -8.99 -0.59
C ALA A 200 4.58 -7.53 -0.79
N PRO A 201 3.67 -6.53 -0.84
CA PRO A 201 4.07 -5.12 -0.92
C PRO A 201 4.94 -4.62 0.25
N TRP A 202 4.70 -5.07 1.48
CA TRP A 202 5.52 -4.70 2.64
C TRP A 202 6.93 -5.31 2.56
N GLN A 203 7.08 -6.50 1.99
CA GLN A 203 8.39 -7.09 1.70
C GLN A 203 9.14 -6.34 0.58
N VAL A 204 8.41 -5.77 -0.39
CA VAL A 204 8.99 -4.84 -1.37
C VAL A 204 9.49 -3.56 -0.69
N LEU A 205 8.70 -2.96 0.22
CA LEU A 205 9.14 -1.81 1.03
C LEU A 205 10.43 -2.12 1.79
N ALA A 206 10.44 -3.23 2.52
CA ALA A 206 11.58 -3.63 3.33
C ALA A 206 12.83 -3.91 2.48
N GLY A 207 12.67 -4.54 1.31
CA GLY A 207 13.75 -4.75 0.34
C GLY A 207 14.31 -3.44 -0.21
N ALA A 208 13.45 -2.48 -0.53
CA ALA A 208 13.84 -1.15 -1.00
C ALA A 208 14.64 -0.39 0.07
N VAL A 209 14.16 -0.40 1.32
CA VAL A 209 14.80 0.31 2.45
C VAL A 209 16.16 -0.32 2.79
N ARG A 210 16.25 -1.65 2.85
CA ARG A 210 17.54 -2.35 3.04
C ARG A 210 18.54 -2.05 1.94
N ALA A 211 18.09 -1.97 0.69
CA ALA A 211 18.95 -1.69 -0.46
C ALA A 211 19.49 -0.25 -0.48
N VAL A 212 18.68 0.73 -0.07
CA VAL A 212 19.13 2.12 0.12
C VAL A 212 20.10 2.23 1.29
N GLY A 213 19.87 1.42 2.34
CA GLY A 213 20.61 1.48 3.59
C GLY A 213 20.29 2.75 4.39
N GLY A 214 21.11 2.99 5.41
CA GLY A 214 20.88 4.07 6.38
C GLY A 214 19.83 3.73 7.42
N ASP A 215 19.72 4.60 8.42
CA ASP A 215 18.73 4.46 9.48
C ASP A 215 17.41 5.09 9.03
N TRP A 216 16.31 4.43 9.38
CA TRP A 216 14.95 4.86 9.06
C TRP A 216 14.12 4.92 10.33
N ARG A 217 13.26 5.92 10.41
CA ARG A 217 12.28 6.07 11.49
C ARG A 217 10.90 5.77 10.94
N GLY A 218 10.19 4.88 11.63
CA GLY A 218 8.77 4.60 11.40
C GLY A 218 7.87 5.41 12.32
N GLU A 219 6.63 5.62 11.88
CA GLU A 219 5.53 6.05 12.73
C GLU A 219 4.24 5.39 12.23
N LEU A 220 3.53 4.71 13.13
CA LEU A 220 2.20 4.16 12.86
C LEU A 220 1.15 5.23 13.16
N LEU A 221 0.42 5.64 12.14
CA LEU A 221 -0.62 6.67 12.23
C LEU A 221 -2.00 6.09 12.52
N HIS A 222 -2.26 4.84 12.11
CA HIS A 222 -3.56 4.19 12.27
C HIS A 222 -3.42 2.67 12.33
N HIS A 223 -4.18 2.03 13.21
CA HIS A 223 -4.36 0.58 13.24
C HIS A 223 -5.73 0.23 13.83
N THR A 224 -6.63 -0.27 12.98
CA THR A 224 -7.99 -0.70 13.38
C THR A 224 -8.47 -1.84 12.49
N ALA A 225 -9.49 -2.59 12.92
CA ALA A 225 -10.11 -3.63 12.10
C ALA A 225 -11.66 -3.57 12.09
N PRO A 226 -12.27 -2.47 11.62
CA PRO A 226 -13.71 -2.21 11.80
C PRO A 226 -14.62 -3.25 11.12
N TYR A 227 -14.14 -3.85 10.02
CA TYR A 227 -14.88 -4.87 9.24
C TYR A 227 -14.23 -6.25 9.32
N GLY A 228 -13.46 -6.51 10.38
CA GLY A 228 -12.69 -7.74 10.52
C GLY A 228 -11.48 -7.85 9.57
N VAL A 229 -11.10 -6.72 8.95
CA VAL A 229 -9.88 -6.56 8.15
C VAL A 229 -9.01 -5.50 8.80
N ALA A 230 -7.76 -5.80 9.11
CA ALA A 230 -6.85 -4.83 9.69
C ALA A 230 -6.39 -3.80 8.65
N TYR A 231 -6.56 -2.53 9.00
CA TYR A 231 -6.16 -1.37 8.22
C TYR A 231 -5.04 -0.64 8.96
N LEU A 232 -3.87 -0.55 8.32
CA LEU A 232 -2.68 0.07 8.89
C LEU A 232 -2.23 1.25 8.02
N VAL A 233 -1.91 2.37 8.65
CA VAL A 233 -1.29 3.52 7.99
C VAL A 233 0.02 3.85 8.70
N ALA A 234 1.11 3.98 7.95
CA ALA A 234 2.41 4.29 8.52
C ALA A 234 3.26 5.19 7.61
N CYS A 235 4.23 5.88 8.18
CA CYS A 235 5.21 6.69 7.46
C CYS A 235 6.62 6.31 7.87
N TRP A 236 7.51 6.17 6.87
CA TRP A 236 8.92 5.88 7.06
C TRP A 236 9.74 6.99 6.41
N GLU A 237 10.66 7.57 7.18
CA GLU A 237 11.54 8.65 6.76
C GLU A 237 12.99 8.32 7.16
N PRO A 238 14.01 8.75 6.40
CA PRO A 238 15.40 8.65 6.84
C PRO A 238 15.59 9.36 8.19
N ALA A 239 16.34 8.74 9.11
CA ALA A 239 16.60 9.25 10.45
C ALA A 239 17.67 10.35 10.52
#